data_AF-X1HMU3-F1
#
_entry.id   AF-X1HMU3-F1
#
_cell.length_a   1.000
_cell.length_b   1.000
_cell.length_c   1.000
_cell.angle_alpha   90.00
_cell.angle_beta   90.00
_cell.angle_gamma   90.00
#
_symmetry.space_group_name_H-M   'P 1'
#
loop_
_entity.id
_entity.type
_entity.pdbx_description
1 polymer ?
#
loop_
_entity_poly.entity_id
_entity_poly.type
_entity_poly.pdbx_seq_one_letter_code
_entity_poly.pdbx_strand_id
1 'polypeptide(L)'
;GSPAIVPPLKSHSKYLFTHHVYTIRFASDYQHWKRFIFFTLLQPAFRERAMGFATGTTVLALPRDAILDYQIVNPGDTLINAFTDQLKPIFASKYANDGQTLTFAAIRDALLPKLLSGEIRVKDAEKFVEKAI
;
A
#
# COMPACT_ATOMS: atom_id res chain seq x y z
N GLY A 1 -12.88 -9.37 1.71
CA GLY A 1 -11.89 -8.56 2.44
C GLY A 1 -11.26 -7.56 1.49
N SER A 2 -10.72 -6.46 2.02
CA SER A 2 -10.07 -5.42 1.21
C SER A 2 -8.56 -5.69 1.13
N PRO A 3 -8.01 -6.10 -0.02
CA PRO A 3 -6.58 -6.36 -0.15
C PRO A 3 -5.78 -5.06 -0.07
N ALA A 4 -4.55 -5.14 0.45
CA ALA A 4 -3.61 -4.02 0.51
C ALA A 4 -2.21 -4.50 0.11
N ILE A 5 -1.46 -3.64 -0.62
CA ILE A 5 -0.04 -3.85 -0.85
C ILE A 5 0.73 -3.19 0.29
N VAL A 6 1.60 -3.97 0.93
CA VAL A 6 2.56 -3.45 1.89
C VAL A 6 3.58 -2.57 1.16
N PRO A 7 3.67 -1.26 1.46
CA PRO A 7 4.61 -0.37 0.80
C PRO A 7 6.05 -0.68 1.22
N PRO A 8 7.04 -0.41 0.36
CA PRO A 8 8.44 -0.52 0.74
C PRO A 8 8.76 0.55 1.79
N LEU A 9 8.94 0.14 3.05
CA LEU A 9 9.34 1.04 4.13
C LEU A 9 10.87 1.13 4.18
N LYS A 10 11.41 2.36 4.14
CA LYS A 10 12.87 2.58 4.25
C LYS A 10 13.40 2.36 5.66
N SER A 11 12.57 2.57 6.68
CA SER A 11 12.98 2.60 8.10
C SER A 11 12.68 1.33 8.90
N HIS A 12 11.86 0.41 8.37
CA HIS A 12 11.39 -0.76 9.10
C HIS A 12 11.45 -2.01 8.23
N SER A 13 12.09 -3.08 8.74
CA SER A 13 12.19 -4.37 8.06
C SER A 13 11.14 -5.39 8.50
N LYS A 14 10.33 -5.06 9.51
CA LYS A 14 9.33 -5.95 10.12
C LYS A 14 7.95 -5.32 10.08
N TYR A 15 6.95 -6.14 9.79
CA TYR A 15 5.54 -5.75 9.77
C TYR A 15 4.79 -6.57 10.81
N LEU A 16 3.98 -5.89 11.63
CA LEU A 16 3.03 -6.50 12.53
C LEU A 16 1.64 -6.41 11.91
N PHE A 17 0.89 -7.50 11.96
CA PHE A 17 -0.49 -7.58 11.51
C PHE A 17 -1.32 -8.32 12.55
N THR A 18 -2.61 -8.00 12.63
CA THR A 18 -3.53 -8.59 13.60
C THR A 18 -4.06 -9.93 13.09
N HIS A 19 -4.71 -10.70 13.98
CA HIS A 19 -5.27 -12.02 13.65
C HIS A 19 -6.42 -11.99 12.62
N HIS A 20 -6.95 -10.81 12.29
CA HIS A 20 -7.99 -10.62 11.27
C HIS A 20 -7.44 -10.31 9.88
N VAL A 21 -6.11 -10.37 9.69
CA VAL A 21 -5.45 -10.07 8.40
C VAL A 21 -4.66 -11.29 7.92
N TYR A 22 -4.86 -11.66 6.66
CA TYR A 22 -4.01 -12.64 5.99
C TYR A 22 -2.89 -11.94 5.23
N THR A 23 -1.68 -12.49 5.33
CA THR A 23 -0.52 -12.02 4.57
C THR A 23 -0.18 -13.04 3.48
N ILE A 24 -0.10 -12.56 2.24
CA ILE A 24 0.41 -13.34 1.11
C ILE A 24 1.88 -12.97 0.91
N ARG A 25 2.78 -13.95 1.05
CA ARG A 25 4.21 -13.79 0.80
C ARG A 25 4.58 -14.56 -0.46
N PHE A 26 5.22 -13.85 -1.38
CA PHE A 26 5.71 -14.43 -2.62
C PHE A 26 7.12 -14.94 -2.40
N ALA A 27 7.44 -16.13 -2.93
CA ALA A 27 8.82 -16.57 -3.06
C ALA A 27 9.58 -15.64 -4.02
N SER A 28 10.92 -15.67 -3.95
CA SER A 28 11.78 -14.76 -4.74
C SER A 28 11.48 -14.82 -6.24
N ASP A 29 11.30 -16.03 -6.77
CA ASP A 29 11.03 -16.28 -8.18
C ASP A 29 9.63 -15.85 -8.63
N TYR A 30 8.76 -15.42 -7.71
CA TYR A 30 7.39 -15.01 -8.00
C TYR A 30 7.09 -13.58 -7.53
N GLN A 31 8.11 -12.75 -7.25
CA GLN A 31 7.86 -11.37 -6.81
C GLN A 31 7.12 -10.53 -7.86
N HIS A 32 7.32 -10.78 -9.15
CA HIS A 32 6.63 -10.09 -10.25
C HIS A 32 5.12 -10.38 -10.25
N TRP A 33 4.68 -11.51 -9.71
CA TRP A 33 3.27 -11.86 -9.60
C TRP A 33 2.51 -11.01 -8.57
N LYS A 34 3.20 -10.40 -7.60
CA LYS A 34 2.58 -9.68 -6.47
C LYS A 34 1.52 -8.67 -6.92
N ARG A 35 1.82 -7.85 -7.92
CA ARG A 35 0.90 -6.80 -8.39
C ARG A 35 -0.29 -7.39 -9.13
N PHE A 36 -0.06 -8.40 -9.96
CA PHE A 36 -1.12 -9.09 -10.67
C PHE A 36 -2.11 -9.72 -9.67
N ILE A 37 -1.62 -10.48 -8.70
CA ILE A 37 -2.47 -11.07 -7.64
C ILE A 37 -3.22 -9.99 -6.87
N PHE A 38 -2.56 -8.89 -6.50
CA PHE A 38 -3.22 -7.79 -5.82
C PHE A 38 -4.42 -7.23 -6.62
N PHE A 39 -4.23 -6.94 -7.91
CA PHE A 39 -5.31 -6.43 -8.75
C PHE A 39 -6.38 -7.48 -9.05
N THR A 40 -6.03 -8.76 -9.11
CA THR A 40 -6.99 -9.87 -9.22
C THR A 40 -7.86 -9.96 -7.97
N LEU A 41 -7.29 -9.83 -6.77
CA LEU A 41 -8.05 -9.82 -5.51
C LEU A 41 -8.90 -8.54 -5.33
N LEU A 42 -8.64 -7.49 -6.10
CA LEU A 42 -9.48 -6.29 -6.10
C LEU A 42 -10.73 -6.45 -6.98
N GLN A 43 -10.75 -7.42 -7.89
CA GLN A 43 -11.86 -7.61 -8.84
C GLN A 43 -13.17 -7.95 -8.12
N PRO A 44 -14.33 -7.55 -8.70
CA PRO A 44 -15.64 -7.87 -8.16
C PRO A 44 -15.85 -9.36 -7.88
N ALA A 45 -15.37 -10.22 -8.78
CA ALA A 45 -15.50 -11.67 -8.63
C ALA A 45 -14.91 -12.22 -7.33
N PHE A 46 -13.72 -11.73 -6.92
CA PHE A 46 -13.15 -12.11 -5.63
C PHE A 46 -13.91 -11.49 -4.45
N ARG A 47 -14.37 -10.23 -4.59
CA ARG A 47 -15.15 -9.56 -3.55
C ARG A 47 -16.45 -10.28 -3.25
N GLU A 48 -17.18 -10.69 -4.29
CA GLU A 48 -18.41 -11.48 -4.19
C GLU A 48 -18.15 -12.81 -3.50
N ARG A 49 -17.11 -13.54 -3.92
CA ARG A 49 -16.68 -14.76 -3.24
C ARG A 49 -16.42 -14.51 -1.75
N ALA A 50 -15.64 -13.47 -1.43
CA ALA A 50 -15.32 -13.14 -0.05
C ALA A 50 -16.55 -12.74 0.79
N MET A 51 -17.54 -12.08 0.19
CA MET A 51 -18.82 -11.77 0.83
C MET A 51 -19.67 -13.02 1.06
N GLY A 52 -19.62 -14.00 0.14
CA GLY A 52 -20.32 -15.28 0.28
C GLY A 52 -19.85 -16.09 1.49
N PHE A 53 -18.62 -15.89 1.96
CA PHE A 53 -18.13 -16.49 3.20
C PHE A 53 -18.50 -15.71 4.47
N ALA A 54 -19.06 -14.51 4.31
CA ALA A 54 -19.45 -13.62 5.40
C ALA A 54 -20.90 -13.87 5.86
N THR A 55 -21.47 -15.03 5.55
CA THR A 55 -22.85 -15.39 5.88
C THR A 55 -22.92 -16.06 7.26
N GLY A 56 -23.17 -15.26 8.29
CA GLY A 56 -23.42 -15.71 9.66
C GLY A 56 -22.24 -15.46 10.60
N THR A 57 -22.58 -15.01 11.81
CA THR A 57 -21.72 -14.57 12.93
C THR A 57 -21.41 -13.07 12.98
N THR A 58 -21.40 -12.55 14.21
CA THR A 58 -21.16 -11.15 14.60
C THR A 58 -19.75 -10.66 14.26
N VAL A 59 -18.86 -11.55 13.79
CA VAL A 59 -17.48 -11.26 13.37
C VAL A 59 -17.25 -11.91 12.00
N LEU A 60 -17.25 -11.10 10.94
CA LEU A 60 -17.04 -11.57 9.57
C LEU A 60 -15.57 -11.95 9.38
N ALA A 61 -15.27 -13.25 9.37
CA ALA A 61 -13.94 -13.77 9.09
C ALA A 61 -13.90 -14.37 7.68
N LEU A 62 -12.95 -13.91 6.84
CA LEU A 62 -12.66 -14.58 5.58
C LEU A 62 -11.87 -15.86 5.89
N PRO A 63 -12.36 -17.08 5.57
CA PRO A 63 -11.58 -18.29 5.80
C PRO A 63 -10.38 -18.33 4.85
N ARG A 64 -9.30 -19.00 5.28
CA ARG A 64 -8.07 -19.15 4.48
C ARG A 64 -8.34 -19.77 3.10
N ASP A 65 -9.21 -20.77 3.06
CA ASP A 65 -9.50 -21.53 1.84
C ASP A 65 -10.29 -20.69 0.82
N ALA A 66 -10.98 -19.63 1.27
CA ALA A 66 -11.57 -18.62 0.39
C ALA A 66 -10.52 -17.80 -0.37
N ILE A 67 -9.24 -17.87 -0.01
CA ILE A 67 -8.14 -17.28 -0.77
C ILE A 67 -7.43 -18.36 -1.57
N LEU A 68 -7.07 -19.48 -0.93
CA LEU A 68 -6.25 -20.54 -1.55
C LEU A 68 -6.97 -21.26 -2.70
N ASP A 69 -8.27 -21.50 -2.57
CA ASP A 69 -9.03 -22.20 -3.60
C ASP A 69 -9.56 -21.26 -4.70
N TYR A 70 -9.18 -19.97 -4.66
CA TYR A 70 -9.64 -19.01 -5.65
C TYR A 70 -8.91 -19.25 -6.97
N GLN A 71 -9.65 -19.74 -7.96
CA GLN A 71 -9.12 -19.96 -9.29
C GLN A 71 -8.89 -18.64 -10.00
N ILE A 72 -7.68 -18.46 -10.53
CA ILE A 72 -7.28 -17.29 -11.30
C ILE A 72 -6.75 -17.74 -12.66
N VAL A 73 -6.84 -16.86 -13.65
CA VAL A 73 -6.19 -17.10 -14.94
C VAL A 73 -4.67 -17.09 -14.73
N ASN A 74 -3.98 -18.06 -15.33
CA ASN A 74 -2.52 -18.08 -15.42
C ASN A 74 -2.09 -17.48 -16.77
N PRO A 75 -1.71 -16.19 -16.83
CA PRO A 75 -1.28 -15.55 -18.07
C PRO A 75 0.15 -15.93 -18.54
N GLY A 76 0.92 -16.66 -17.71
CA GLY A 76 2.33 -16.96 -17.96
C GLY A 76 3.28 -15.81 -17.63
N ASP A 77 4.56 -16.14 -17.41
CA ASP A 77 5.56 -15.19 -16.91
C ASP A 77 5.84 -14.03 -17.87
N THR A 78 5.81 -14.26 -19.19
CA THR A 78 6.05 -13.21 -20.19
C THR A 78 5.06 -12.06 -20.04
N LEU A 79 3.77 -12.36 -19.88
CA LEU A 79 2.74 -11.33 -19.76
C LEU A 79 2.76 -10.67 -18.37
N ILE A 80 3.02 -11.44 -17.30
CA ILE A 80 3.18 -10.87 -15.94
C ILE A 80 4.36 -9.90 -15.89
N ASN A 81 5.48 -10.23 -16.55
CA ASN A 81 6.65 -9.35 -16.60
C ASN A 81 6.32 -8.06 -17.34
N ALA A 82 5.74 -8.15 -18.54
CA ALA A 82 5.32 -6.97 -19.30
C ALA A 82 4.33 -6.08 -18.52
N PHE A 83 3.34 -6.68 -17.87
CA PHE A 83 2.39 -5.99 -16.98
C PHE A 83 3.10 -5.30 -15.81
N THR A 84 4.00 -6.03 -15.14
CA THR A 84 4.73 -5.52 -13.98
C THR A 84 5.62 -4.35 -14.36
N ASP A 85 6.28 -4.42 -15.52
CA ASP A 85 7.16 -3.38 -16.04
C ASP A 85 6.40 -2.09 -16.33
N GLN A 86 5.21 -2.17 -16.91
CA GLN A 86 4.34 -1.00 -17.10
C GLN A 86 3.90 -0.37 -15.77
N LEU A 87 3.67 -1.19 -14.73
CA LEU A 87 3.27 -0.70 -13.42
C LEU A 87 4.43 -0.16 -12.57
N LYS A 88 5.68 -0.57 -12.83
CA LYS A 88 6.85 -0.13 -12.06
C LYS A 88 6.94 1.39 -11.91
N PRO A 89 6.91 2.20 -12.99
CA PRO A 89 7.00 3.66 -12.85
C PRO A 89 5.82 4.25 -12.08
N ILE A 90 4.60 3.74 -12.28
CA ILE A 90 3.40 4.24 -11.60
C ILE A 90 3.52 4.06 -10.09
N PHE A 91 3.90 2.86 -9.65
CA PHE A 91 4.10 2.58 -8.22
C PHE A 91 5.29 3.33 -7.65
N ALA A 92 6.39 3.49 -8.42
CA ALA A 92 7.53 4.28 -7.98
C ALA A 92 7.13 5.73 -7.71
N SER A 93 6.40 6.36 -8.63
CA SER A 93 5.87 7.71 -8.44
C SER A 93 4.91 7.78 -7.26
N LYS A 94 4.02 6.78 -7.10
CA LYS A 94 3.11 6.72 -5.94
C LYS A 94 3.89 6.72 -4.63
N TYR A 95 4.90 5.85 -4.48
CA TYR A 95 5.67 5.76 -3.24
C TYR A 95 6.53 7.01 -3.00
N ALA A 96 7.03 7.65 -4.05
CA ALA A 96 7.72 8.94 -3.94
C ALA A 96 6.76 10.02 -3.39
N ASN A 97 5.55 10.11 -3.96
CA ASN A 97 4.52 11.06 -3.53
C ASN A 97 4.06 10.80 -2.08
N ASP A 98 3.90 9.53 -1.69
CA ASP A 98 3.57 9.16 -0.31
C ASP A 98 4.66 9.66 0.66
N GLY A 99 5.94 9.51 0.30
CA GLY A 99 7.08 9.99 1.10
C GLY A 99 7.16 11.52 1.17
N GLN A 100 6.93 12.22 0.07
CA GLN A 100 6.84 13.68 0.04
C GLN A 100 5.69 14.20 0.89
N THR A 101 4.52 13.55 0.81
CA THR A 101 3.35 13.89 1.62
C THR A 101 3.65 13.82 3.11
N LEU A 102 4.34 12.78 3.58
CA LEU A 102 4.77 12.67 4.98
C LEU A 102 5.76 13.77 5.37
N THR A 103 6.70 14.10 4.48
CA THR A 103 7.68 15.16 4.70
C THR A 103 7.00 16.53 4.82
N PHE A 104 6.07 16.84 3.92
CA PHE A 104 5.30 18.09 3.98
C PHE A 104 4.38 18.17 5.19
N ALA A 105 3.76 17.07 5.60
CA ALA A 105 2.99 17.02 6.84
C ALA A 105 3.89 17.34 8.06
N ALA A 106 5.09 16.77 8.13
CA ALA A 106 6.03 17.03 9.22
C ALA A 106 6.52 18.50 9.22
N ILE A 107 6.81 19.07 8.04
CA ILE A 107 7.19 20.48 7.90
C ILE A 107 6.04 21.39 8.37
N ARG A 108 4.80 21.11 7.94
CA ARG A 108 3.62 21.85 8.38
C ARG A 108 3.49 21.79 9.90
N ASP A 109 3.55 20.60 10.49
CA ASP A 109 3.34 20.41 11.92
C ASP A 109 4.46 21.08 12.75
N ALA A 110 5.67 21.19 12.21
CA ALA A 110 6.79 21.91 12.84
C ALA A 110 6.68 23.44 12.72
N LEU A 111 6.21 23.95 11.57
CA LEU A 111 6.18 25.39 11.29
C LEU A 111 4.89 26.08 11.76
N LEU A 112 3.74 25.40 11.65
CA LEU A 112 2.44 26.01 11.91
C LEU A 112 2.32 26.59 13.34
N PRO A 113 2.74 25.89 14.42
CA PRO A 113 2.69 26.45 15.76
C PRO A 113 3.55 27.71 15.92
N LYS A 114 4.73 27.73 15.29
CA LYS A 114 5.69 28.85 15.38
C LYS A 114 5.26 30.08 14.58
N LEU A 115 4.58 29.86 13.45
CA LEU A 115 3.99 30.93 12.66
C LEU A 115 2.79 31.55 13.39
N LEU A 116 1.95 30.72 14.02
CA LEU A 116 0.79 31.18 14.79
C LEU A 116 1.18 31.93 16.07
N SER A 117 2.27 31.53 16.74
CA SER A 117 2.80 32.24 17.91
C SER A 117 3.56 33.52 17.57
N GLY A 118 3.89 33.73 16.29
CA GLY A 118 4.74 34.84 15.83
C GLY A 118 6.23 34.66 16.14
N GLU A 119 6.66 33.47 16.60
CA GLU A 119 8.07 33.14 16.88
C GLU A 119 8.95 33.24 15.63
N ILE A 120 8.38 32.90 14.45
CA ILE A 120 9.06 33.02 13.15
C ILE A 120 8.18 33.80 12.18
N ARG A 121 8.81 34.58 11.28
CA ARG A 121 8.08 35.23 10.17
C ARG A 121 8.04 34.31 8.96
N VAL A 122 7.08 34.56 8.07
CA VAL A 122 6.90 33.76 6.83
C VAL A 122 8.18 33.67 6.01
N LYS A 123 8.94 34.77 5.87
CA LYS A 123 10.23 34.78 5.15
C LYS A 123 11.30 33.88 5.76
N ASP A 124 11.26 33.67 7.07
CA ASP A 124 12.21 32.79 7.77
C ASP A 124 11.79 31.32 7.61
N ALA A 125 10.49 31.06 7.58
CA ALA A 125 9.93 29.74 7.28
C ALA A 125 10.22 29.31 5.82
N GLU A 126 10.11 30.22 4.85
CA GLU A 126 10.46 29.94 3.44
C GLU A 126 11.91 29.45 3.28
N LYS A 127 12.86 30.14 3.93
CA LYS A 127 14.29 29.73 3.94
C LYS A 127 14.54 28.38 4.61
N PHE A 128 13.70 28.00 5.58
CA PHE A 128 13.80 26.71 6.24
C PHE A 128 13.32 25.58 5.30
N VAL A 129 12.23 25.82 4.57
CA VAL A 129 11.69 24.86 3.59
C VAL A 129 12.65 24.66 2.42
N GLU A 130 13.26 25.72 1.88
CA GLU A 130 14.26 25.63 0.80
C GLU A 130 15.49 24.78 1.16
N LYS A 131 15.83 24.67 2.45
CA LYS A 131 16.95 23.82 2.90
C LYS A 131 16.58 22.37 3.13
N ALA A 132 15.29 22.07 3.24
CA ALA A 132 14.77 20.74 3.55
C ALA A 132 14.36 19.94 2.31
N ILE A 133 14.27 20.60 1.15
CA ILE A 133 14.00 20.04 -0.18
C ILE A 133 15.33 19.89 -0.93
#